data_AF-A0A4V6E2Q9-F1
#
_entry.id   AF-A0A4V6E2Q9-F1
#
_cell.length_a   1.000
_cell.length_b   1.000
_cell.length_c   1.000
_cell.angle_alpha   90.00
_cell.angle_beta   90.00
_cell.angle_gamma   90.00
#
_symmetry.space_group_name_H-M   'P 1'
#
loop_
_entity.id
_entity.type
_entity.pdbx_description
1 polymer ?
#
loop_
_entity_poly.entity_id
_entity_poly.type
_entity_poly.pdbx_seq_one_letter_code
_entity_poly.pdbx_strand_id
1 'polypeptide(L)'
;MSNDALQTLLSQFSYYIAEQNFDHQDWERITTEQGAVDTARKIDSFFRSWKWGNQDRAHNTLRFLKVLCERGDEDTALAIMSQAYDLVGGADAEELEDYPALQALEDEQISHADSVPLFTHTAESFIDIENTTDDFYDDLIENINKCYRIGVYDGTFVLTRKLLENLVIDLLRKEYPKSYLRMYYIPEYGRFRNFSELLEVFEYRLKDYQSYSNGMNTELISDINRFRESANSDAHSIVRNPEQEEIKDLGEDAEHAAKVMFRALRNMD
;
A
#
# COMPACT_ATOMS: atom_id res chain seq x y z
N MET A 1 17.38 19.47 8.75
CA MET A 1 16.14 18.93 8.16
C MET A 1 15.12 18.75 9.27
N SER A 2 13.81 18.92 9.02
CA SER A 2 12.80 18.62 10.05
C SER A 2 12.73 17.10 10.28
N ASN A 3 12.26 16.65 11.45
CA ASN A 3 12.14 15.22 11.75
C ASN A 3 11.25 14.51 10.72
N ASP A 4 10.15 15.14 10.32
CA ASP A 4 9.22 14.57 9.34
C ASP A 4 9.83 14.48 7.93
N ALA A 5 10.61 15.47 7.50
CA ALA A 5 11.32 15.43 6.22
C ALA A 5 12.41 14.34 6.22
N LEU A 6 13.10 14.15 7.35
CA LEU A 6 14.05 13.06 7.52
C LEU A 6 13.35 11.70 7.40
N GLN A 7 12.23 11.47 8.10
CA GLN A 7 11.49 10.21 8.02
C GLN A 7 11.00 9.91 6.60
N THR A 8 10.58 10.93 5.87
CA THR A 8 10.15 10.81 4.46
C THR A 8 11.33 10.38 3.58
N LEU A 9 12.47 11.06 3.71
CA LEU A 9 13.70 10.72 2.99
C LEU A 9 14.16 9.30 3.28
N LEU A 10 14.24 8.90 4.56
CA LEU A 10 14.66 7.54 4.95
C LEU A 10 13.83 6.47 4.25
N SER A 11 12.52 6.69 4.17
CA SER A 11 11.61 5.73 3.60
C SER A 11 11.70 5.66 2.08
N GLN A 12 11.59 6.80 1.39
CA GLN A 12 11.69 6.83 -0.08
C GLN A 12 13.03 6.30 -0.57
N PHE A 13 14.14 6.69 0.09
CA PHE A 13 15.45 6.12 -0.18
C PHE A 13 15.49 4.60 -0.03
N SER A 14 14.87 4.05 1.02
CA SER A 14 14.88 2.61 1.27
C SER A 14 14.14 1.81 0.20
N TYR A 15 13.09 2.38 -0.39
CA TYR A 15 12.39 1.77 -1.52
C TYR A 15 13.17 1.89 -2.81
N TYR A 16 13.56 3.12 -3.15
CA TYR A 16 14.35 3.41 -4.33
C TYR A 16 15.57 2.48 -4.41
N ILE A 17 16.40 2.44 -3.37
CA ILE A 17 17.62 1.63 -3.39
C ILE A 17 17.35 0.13 -3.53
N ALA A 18 16.18 -0.37 -3.09
CA ALA A 18 15.79 -1.78 -3.20
C ALA A 18 15.44 -2.19 -4.64
N GLU A 19 15.05 -1.23 -5.48
CA GLU A 19 14.76 -1.42 -6.90
C GLU A 19 16.03 -1.29 -7.76
N GLN A 20 17.06 -0.65 -7.23
CA GLN A 20 18.33 -0.46 -7.93
C GLN A 20 19.22 -1.72 -7.94
N ASN A 21 20.18 -1.72 -8.86
CA ASN A 21 21.23 -2.73 -8.94
C ASN A 21 22.29 -2.51 -7.83
N PHE A 22 21.89 -2.80 -6.60
CA PHE A 22 22.66 -2.61 -5.37
C PHE A 22 22.64 -3.89 -4.53
N ASP A 23 23.79 -4.33 -4.02
CA ASP A 23 23.89 -5.65 -3.41
C ASP A 23 24.45 -5.67 -1.97
N HIS A 24 24.55 -6.88 -1.41
CA HIS A 24 25.11 -7.11 -0.08
C HIS A 24 26.53 -6.54 0.10
N GLN A 25 27.40 -6.68 -0.90
CA GLN A 25 28.80 -6.24 -0.81
C GLN A 25 28.87 -4.72 -0.77
N ASP A 26 28.02 -4.04 -1.52
CA ASP A 26 27.91 -2.58 -1.47
C ASP A 26 27.46 -2.10 -0.09
N TRP A 27 26.44 -2.74 0.49
CA TRP A 27 26.01 -2.45 1.86
C TRP A 27 27.09 -2.71 2.90
N GLU A 28 27.81 -3.84 2.81
CA GLU A 28 28.86 -4.16 3.78
C GLU A 28 30.01 -3.16 3.69
N ARG A 29 30.35 -2.71 2.47
CA ARG A 29 31.35 -1.67 2.25
C ARG A 29 30.94 -0.33 2.85
N ILE A 30 29.80 0.23 2.45
CA ILE A 30 29.36 1.57 2.91
C ILE A 30 29.15 1.59 4.41
N THR A 31 28.48 0.58 4.97
CA THR A 31 28.25 0.54 6.42
C THR A 31 29.54 0.38 7.21
N THR A 32 30.56 -0.28 6.66
CA THR A 32 31.90 -0.36 7.28
C THR A 32 32.61 0.99 7.23
N GLU A 33 32.60 1.66 6.07
CA GLU A 33 33.20 2.98 5.88
C GLU A 33 32.60 4.04 6.82
N GLN A 34 31.29 3.99 7.02
CA GLN A 34 30.55 4.90 7.90
C GLN A 34 30.49 4.43 9.37
N GLY A 35 31.19 3.34 9.74
CA GLY A 35 31.22 2.84 11.12
C GLY A 35 29.89 2.26 11.65
N ALA A 36 28.93 1.99 10.78
CA ALA A 36 27.58 1.52 11.11
C ALA A 36 27.37 0.00 10.90
N VAL A 37 28.39 -0.74 10.45
CA VAL A 37 28.29 -2.17 10.10
C VAL A 37 27.78 -3.04 11.26
N ASP A 38 28.17 -2.74 12.50
CA ASP A 38 27.70 -3.47 13.68
C ASP A 38 26.23 -3.17 14.00
N THR A 39 25.74 -1.98 13.68
CA THR A 39 24.32 -1.65 13.78
C THR A 39 23.55 -2.41 12.71
N ALA A 40 24.03 -2.40 11.46
CA ALA A 40 23.44 -3.16 10.36
C ALA A 40 23.35 -4.67 10.65
N ARG A 41 24.41 -5.26 11.25
CA ARG A 41 24.43 -6.69 11.66
C ARG A 41 23.41 -7.03 12.75
N LYS A 42 23.01 -6.07 13.58
CA LYS A 42 22.00 -6.27 14.64
C LYS A 42 20.57 -6.16 14.10
N ILE A 43 20.38 -5.56 12.93
CA ILE A 43 19.10 -5.57 12.26
C ILE A 43 18.87 -6.97 11.71
N ASP A 44 17.82 -7.62 12.21
CA ASP A 44 17.50 -8.98 11.79
C ASP A 44 17.39 -9.04 10.27
N SER A 45 18.09 -10.00 9.69
CA SER A 45 18.08 -10.28 8.25
C SER A 45 18.44 -9.13 7.30
N PHE A 46 19.04 -8.01 7.76
CA PHE A 46 19.44 -6.90 6.87
C PHE A 46 20.38 -7.34 5.74
N PHE A 47 21.60 -7.79 6.05
CA PHE A 47 22.52 -8.29 5.01
C PHE A 47 21.96 -9.50 4.27
N ARG A 48 21.14 -10.31 4.94
CA ARG A 48 20.54 -11.50 4.34
C ARG A 48 19.53 -11.13 3.24
N SER A 49 18.69 -10.12 3.44
CA SER A 49 17.72 -9.69 2.42
C SER A 49 18.42 -9.18 1.16
N TRP A 50 19.54 -8.47 1.32
CA TRP A 50 20.36 -7.97 0.22
C TRP A 50 21.21 -9.03 -0.49
N LYS A 51 21.53 -10.14 0.19
CA LYS A 51 22.26 -11.26 -0.42
C LYS A 51 21.38 -12.15 -1.29
N TRP A 52 20.11 -12.30 -0.93
CA TRP A 52 19.19 -13.25 -1.60
C TRP A 52 18.08 -12.58 -2.41
N GLY A 53 18.01 -11.25 -2.41
CA GLY A 53 17.04 -10.49 -3.21
C GLY A 53 15.60 -10.61 -2.71
N ASN A 54 15.38 -10.68 -1.39
CA ASN A 54 14.04 -10.84 -0.82
C ASN A 54 13.21 -9.54 -0.92
N GLN A 55 11.88 -9.66 -0.82
CA GLN A 55 10.93 -8.53 -0.76
C GLN A 55 11.20 -7.59 0.44
N ASP A 56 11.86 -8.07 1.49
CA ASP A 56 12.11 -7.30 2.72
C ASP A 56 13.30 -6.30 2.64
N ARG A 57 13.93 -6.13 1.47
CA ARG A 57 15.11 -5.25 1.30
C ARG A 57 14.82 -3.81 1.76
N ALA A 58 13.74 -3.21 1.25
CA ALA A 58 13.34 -1.86 1.63
C ALA A 58 13.01 -1.76 3.12
N HIS A 59 12.25 -2.72 3.66
CA HIS A 59 11.87 -2.75 5.07
C HIS A 59 13.10 -2.79 6.01
N ASN A 60 14.04 -3.69 5.74
CA ASN A 60 15.22 -3.85 6.58
C ASN A 60 16.16 -2.63 6.46
N THR A 61 16.26 -2.02 5.28
CA THR A 61 17.01 -0.77 5.09
C THR A 61 16.39 0.38 5.87
N LEU A 62 15.07 0.56 5.80
CA LEU A 62 14.38 1.59 6.57
C LEU A 62 14.59 1.41 8.07
N ARG A 63 14.44 0.17 8.56
CA ARG A 63 14.66 -0.16 9.97
C ARG A 63 16.09 0.14 10.41
N PHE A 64 17.07 -0.21 9.57
CA PHE A 64 18.48 0.11 9.82
C PHE A 64 18.71 1.62 9.97
N LEU A 65 18.21 2.42 9.03
CA LEU A 65 18.38 3.87 9.04
C LEU A 65 17.64 4.52 10.22
N LYS A 66 16.42 4.08 10.54
CA LYS A 66 15.68 4.55 11.72
C LYS A 66 16.44 4.29 13.02
N VAL A 67 17.06 3.12 13.17
CA VAL A 67 17.85 2.80 14.37
C VAL A 67 19.08 3.71 14.53
N LEU A 68 19.67 4.20 13.42
CA LEU A 68 20.72 5.22 13.50
C LEU A 68 20.17 6.56 13.99
N CYS A 69 19.07 7.03 13.39
CA CYS A 69 18.43 8.29 13.78
C CYS A 69 17.94 8.27 15.24
N GLU A 70 17.32 7.18 15.69
CA GLU A 70 16.86 7.00 17.09
C GLU A 70 18.00 7.07 18.12
N ARG A 71 19.25 6.80 17.70
CA ARG A 71 20.44 6.93 18.53
C ARG A 71 21.11 8.30 18.44
N GLY A 72 20.59 9.20 17.61
CA GLY A 72 21.17 10.51 17.34
C GLY A 72 22.25 10.50 16.25
N ASP A 73 22.41 9.40 15.50
CA ASP A 73 23.40 9.25 14.43
C ASP A 73 22.81 9.62 13.05
N GLU A 74 22.06 10.73 12.98
CA GLU A 74 21.38 11.19 11.76
C GLU A 74 22.37 11.49 10.62
N ASP A 75 23.51 12.10 10.94
CA ASP A 75 24.57 12.40 9.96
C ASP A 75 25.12 11.12 9.31
N THR A 76 25.26 10.05 10.07
CA THR A 76 25.70 8.73 9.57
C THR A 76 24.64 8.13 8.65
N ALA A 77 23.35 8.25 9.00
CA ALA A 77 22.27 7.78 8.14
C ALA A 77 22.27 8.52 6.80
N LEU A 78 22.40 9.86 6.83
CA LEU A 78 22.49 10.69 5.62
C LEU A 78 23.71 10.33 4.77
N ALA A 79 24.89 10.19 5.38
CA ALA A 79 26.11 9.83 4.67
C ALA A 79 26.00 8.46 3.97
N ILE A 80 25.38 7.49 4.63
CA ILE A 80 25.11 6.17 4.04
C ILE A 80 24.16 6.30 2.84
N MET A 81 23.06 7.05 3.00
CA MET A 81 22.08 7.23 1.92
C MET A 81 22.69 7.93 0.72
N SER A 82 23.38 9.07 0.92
CA SER A 82 24.07 9.79 -0.15
C SER A 82 25.07 8.90 -0.88
N GLN A 83 25.91 8.18 -0.15
CA GLN A 83 26.91 7.31 -0.78
C GLN A 83 26.28 6.17 -1.58
N ALA A 84 25.21 5.55 -1.06
CA ALA A 84 24.48 4.52 -1.78
C ALA A 84 23.76 5.06 -3.02
N TYR A 85 23.15 6.25 -2.91
CA TYR A 85 22.50 6.97 -4.00
C TYR A 85 23.49 7.29 -5.14
N ASP A 86 24.68 7.79 -4.80
CA ASP A 86 25.73 8.09 -5.78
C ASP A 86 26.23 6.84 -6.51
N LEU A 87 26.32 5.70 -5.80
CA LEU A 87 26.82 4.45 -6.39
C LEU A 87 25.89 3.85 -7.43
N VAL A 88 24.59 4.08 -7.28
CA VAL A 88 23.59 3.67 -8.28
C VAL A 88 23.40 4.71 -9.39
N GLY A 89 24.06 5.87 -9.27
CA GLY A 89 24.05 6.94 -10.28
C GLY A 89 23.02 8.04 -10.07
N GLY A 90 22.35 8.05 -8.91
CA GLY A 90 21.22 8.94 -8.62
C GLY A 90 19.93 8.54 -9.35
N ALA A 91 18.82 9.15 -8.96
CA ALA A 91 17.50 8.94 -9.55
C ALA A 91 17.32 9.82 -10.80
N ASP A 92 16.67 9.28 -11.83
CA ASP A 92 16.26 10.07 -12.99
C ASP A 92 14.97 10.87 -12.73
N ALA A 93 14.51 11.63 -13.73
CA ALA A 93 13.34 12.50 -13.58
C ALA A 93 12.04 11.73 -13.30
N GLU A 94 11.88 10.52 -13.82
CA GLU A 94 10.70 9.67 -13.60
C GLU A 94 10.77 9.07 -12.18
N GLU A 95 11.95 8.58 -11.78
CA GLU A 95 12.17 8.09 -10.42
C GLU A 95 12.01 9.18 -9.36
N LEU A 96 12.36 10.44 -9.66
CA LEU A 96 12.13 11.58 -8.76
C LEU A 96 10.66 12.01 -8.67
N GLU A 97 9.83 11.68 -9.67
CA GLU A 97 8.37 11.84 -9.55
C GLU A 97 7.80 10.83 -8.54
N ASP A 98 8.30 9.60 -8.54
CA ASP A 98 7.91 8.54 -7.60
C ASP A 98 8.53 8.71 -6.20
N TYR A 99 9.76 9.25 -6.13
CA TYR A 99 10.54 9.44 -4.90
C TYR A 99 11.07 10.88 -4.73
N PRO A 100 10.19 11.88 -4.58
CA PRO A 100 10.57 13.30 -4.59
C PRO A 100 11.48 13.73 -3.43
N ALA A 101 11.51 13.00 -2.32
CA ALA A 101 12.38 13.30 -1.18
C ALA A 101 13.86 13.02 -1.51
N LEU A 102 14.17 12.20 -2.52
CA LEU A 102 15.54 11.93 -2.97
C LEU A 102 16.25 13.17 -3.48
N GLN A 103 15.52 14.22 -3.90
CA GLN A 103 16.10 15.52 -4.24
C GLN A 103 16.98 16.07 -3.10
N ALA A 104 16.67 15.72 -1.85
CA ALA A 104 17.48 16.13 -0.70
C ALA A 104 18.89 15.50 -0.68
N LEU A 105 19.13 14.44 -1.47
CA LEU A 105 20.44 13.80 -1.65
C LEU A 105 21.22 14.36 -2.85
N GLU A 106 20.55 15.04 -3.78
CA GLU A 106 21.19 15.64 -4.98
C GLU A 106 21.84 17.00 -4.72
N ASP A 107 21.25 17.77 -3.80
CA ASP A 107 21.73 19.11 -3.51
C ASP A 107 22.81 19.11 -2.43
N GLU A 108 24.03 19.55 -2.77
CA GLU A 108 25.11 19.87 -1.82
C GLU A 108 24.73 20.98 -0.81
N GLN A 109 23.54 21.59 -0.93
CA GLN A 109 23.03 22.65 -0.08
C GLN A 109 21.61 22.35 0.41
N ILE A 110 21.53 21.65 1.53
CA ILE A 110 20.32 21.45 2.33
C ILE A 110 19.72 22.83 2.73
N SER A 111 18.75 23.34 1.98
CA SER A 111 17.92 24.48 2.46
C SER A 111 16.47 24.55 1.96
N HIS A 112 15.96 23.59 1.18
CA HIS A 112 14.59 23.68 0.63
C HIS A 112 13.69 22.44 0.85
N ALA A 113 13.92 21.71 1.94
CA ALA A 113 13.03 20.61 2.37
C ALA A 113 11.61 21.06 2.80
N ASP A 114 11.32 22.37 2.83
CA ASP A 114 10.01 22.91 3.23
C ASP A 114 8.94 22.87 2.12
N SER A 115 9.25 22.33 0.93
CA SER A 115 8.35 22.35 -0.24
C SER A 115 7.92 20.98 -0.78
N VAL A 116 8.42 19.87 -0.21
CA VAL A 116 8.02 18.52 -0.63
C VAL A 116 6.76 18.11 0.15
N PRO A 117 5.69 17.62 -0.51
CA PRO A 117 4.51 17.14 0.19
C PRO A 117 4.89 16.00 1.15
N LEU A 118 4.49 16.15 2.40
CA LEU A 118 4.83 15.24 3.49
C LEU A 118 3.96 13.98 3.39
N PHE A 119 4.55 12.87 2.97
CA PHE A 119 3.89 11.57 2.82
C PHE A 119 4.37 10.61 3.92
N THR A 120 3.45 10.01 4.68
CA THR A 120 3.81 9.00 5.69
C THR A 120 4.06 7.67 4.99
N HIS A 121 5.30 7.21 4.96
CA HIS A 121 5.62 6.00 4.21
C HIS A 121 5.74 4.75 5.11
N THR A 122 4.93 3.73 4.82
CA THR A 122 4.95 2.41 5.49
C THR A 122 5.40 1.30 4.54
N ALA A 123 5.91 0.19 5.09
CA ALA A 123 6.31 -1.02 4.33
C ALA A 123 5.35 -2.19 4.43
N GLU A 124 4.30 -2.01 5.21
CA GLU A 124 3.19 -2.96 5.21
C GLU A 124 2.35 -2.73 3.96
N SER A 125 2.03 -3.82 3.26
CA SER A 125 0.90 -3.81 2.31
C SER A 125 -0.37 -3.57 3.10
N PHE A 126 -1.29 -2.79 2.53
CA PHE A 126 -2.62 -2.59 3.08
C PHE A 126 -3.46 -3.87 2.99
N ILE A 127 -3.33 -4.56 1.86
CA ILE A 127 -3.94 -5.86 1.59
C ILE A 127 -2.92 -6.75 0.88
N ASP A 128 -2.82 -8.01 1.32
CA ASP A 128 -1.96 -9.02 0.73
C ASP A 128 -2.80 -10.16 0.13
N ILE A 129 -3.06 -10.04 -1.17
CA ILE A 129 -3.92 -10.95 -1.93
C ILE A 129 -3.18 -11.37 -3.19
N GLU A 130 -2.83 -12.65 -3.25
CA GLU A 130 -2.29 -13.27 -4.45
C GLU A 130 -3.38 -14.01 -5.23
N ASN A 131 -3.16 -14.20 -6.54
CA ASN A 131 -4.00 -15.00 -7.44
C ASN A 131 -5.44 -14.48 -7.53
N THR A 132 -5.58 -13.22 -7.97
CA THR A 132 -6.88 -12.64 -8.31
C THR A 132 -7.46 -13.29 -9.58
N THR A 133 -8.66 -12.86 -9.98
CA THR A 133 -9.37 -13.42 -11.14
C THR A 133 -8.89 -12.87 -12.48
N ASP A 134 -8.26 -11.69 -12.52
CA ASP A 134 -7.70 -11.08 -13.72
C ASP A 134 -6.72 -9.93 -13.39
N ASP A 135 -5.94 -9.51 -14.39
CA ASP A 135 -4.91 -8.47 -14.30
C ASP A 135 -5.45 -7.11 -13.79
N PHE A 136 -6.75 -6.81 -14.02
CA PHE A 136 -7.33 -5.55 -13.55
C PHE A 136 -7.38 -5.48 -12.02
N TYR A 137 -7.63 -6.60 -11.36
CA TYR A 137 -7.62 -6.65 -9.90
C TYR A 137 -6.21 -6.60 -9.31
N ASP A 138 -5.23 -7.20 -9.98
CA ASP A 138 -3.83 -7.12 -9.59
C ASP A 138 -3.35 -5.66 -9.62
N ASP A 139 -3.62 -4.94 -10.71
CA ASP A 139 -3.29 -3.51 -10.86
C ASP A 139 -3.99 -2.65 -9.77
N LEU A 140 -5.27 -2.94 -9.48
CA LEU A 140 -6.01 -2.19 -8.48
C LEU A 140 -5.46 -2.41 -7.07
N ILE A 141 -5.10 -3.64 -6.71
CA ILE A 141 -4.48 -3.99 -5.43
C ILE A 141 -3.10 -3.34 -5.31
N GLU A 142 -2.30 -3.34 -6.37
CA GLU A 142 -1.01 -2.65 -6.39
C GLU A 142 -1.18 -1.15 -6.12
N ASN A 143 -2.16 -0.50 -6.77
CA ASN A 143 -2.44 0.91 -6.55
C ASN A 143 -2.94 1.21 -5.13
N ILE A 144 -3.78 0.36 -4.55
CA ILE A 144 -4.20 0.46 -3.14
C ILE A 144 -2.97 0.43 -2.22
N ASN A 145 -2.11 -0.56 -2.42
CA ASN A 145 -0.90 -0.73 -1.61
C ASN A 145 0.09 0.43 -1.82
N LYS A 146 0.24 0.96 -3.05
CA LYS A 146 1.03 2.17 -3.31
C LYS A 146 0.50 3.35 -2.52
N CYS A 147 -0.79 3.66 -2.60
CA CYS A 147 -1.41 4.75 -1.84
C CYS A 147 -1.17 4.62 -0.33
N TYR A 148 -1.34 3.42 0.22
CA TYR A 148 -1.12 3.18 1.65
C TYR A 148 0.34 3.37 2.04
N ARG A 149 1.26 2.82 1.24
CA ARG A 149 2.71 2.94 1.44
C ARG A 149 3.23 4.37 1.32
N ILE A 150 2.51 5.28 0.66
CA ILE A 150 2.85 6.71 0.62
C ILE A 150 1.95 7.56 1.53
N GLY A 151 1.14 6.93 2.40
CA GLY A 151 0.33 7.65 3.38
C GLY A 151 -0.82 8.45 2.78
N VAL A 152 -1.18 8.15 1.52
CA VAL A 152 -2.37 8.69 0.85
C VAL A 152 -3.55 7.80 1.27
N TYR A 153 -3.96 7.96 2.52
CA TYR A 153 -4.98 7.12 3.13
C TYR A 153 -6.38 7.30 2.53
N ASP A 154 -6.74 8.53 2.12
CA ASP A 154 -7.99 8.76 1.37
C ASP A 154 -8.00 8.00 0.05
N GLY A 155 -6.87 8.00 -0.67
CA GLY A 155 -6.70 7.21 -1.89
C GLY A 155 -6.79 5.72 -1.63
N THR A 156 -6.15 5.26 -0.54
CA THR A 156 -6.23 3.86 -0.07
C THR A 156 -7.69 3.46 0.16
N PHE A 157 -8.45 4.28 0.88
CA PHE A 157 -9.86 4.04 1.18
C PHE A 157 -10.73 4.03 -0.08
N VAL A 158 -10.60 5.04 -0.95
CA VAL A 158 -11.39 5.16 -2.19
C VAL A 158 -11.13 3.99 -3.14
N LEU A 159 -9.87 3.60 -3.34
CA LEU A 159 -9.52 2.47 -4.20
C LEU A 159 -9.97 1.14 -3.59
N THR A 160 -9.85 0.96 -2.27
CA THR A 160 -10.37 -0.24 -1.59
C THR A 160 -11.88 -0.36 -1.73
N ARG A 161 -12.63 0.74 -1.56
CA ARG A 161 -14.06 0.77 -1.84
C ARG A 161 -14.36 0.35 -3.28
N LYS A 162 -13.54 0.80 -4.23
CA LYS A 162 -13.71 0.44 -5.65
C LYS A 162 -13.47 -1.06 -5.89
N LEU A 163 -12.47 -1.64 -5.24
CA LEU A 163 -12.20 -3.08 -5.27
C LEU A 163 -13.42 -3.87 -4.78
N LEU A 164 -13.93 -3.54 -3.59
CA LEU A 164 -15.10 -4.22 -3.01
C LEU A 164 -16.37 -4.04 -3.86
N GLU A 165 -16.63 -2.84 -4.38
CA GLU A 165 -17.76 -2.57 -5.27
C GLU A 165 -17.71 -3.43 -6.53
N ASN A 166 -16.55 -3.50 -7.19
CA ASN A 166 -16.37 -4.29 -8.40
C ASN A 166 -16.55 -5.79 -8.12
N LEU A 167 -16.02 -6.31 -7.01
CA LEU A 167 -16.21 -7.72 -6.61
C LEU A 167 -17.68 -8.06 -6.36
N VAL A 168 -18.43 -7.19 -5.68
CA VAL A 168 -19.87 -7.36 -5.49
C VAL A 168 -20.60 -7.36 -6.84
N ILE A 169 -20.25 -6.44 -7.74
CA ILE A 169 -20.83 -6.39 -9.09
C ILE A 169 -20.60 -7.70 -9.83
N ASP A 170 -19.39 -8.25 -9.78
CA ASP A 170 -19.04 -9.45 -10.53
C ASP A 170 -19.72 -10.70 -9.95
N LEU A 171 -19.84 -10.81 -8.62
CA LEU A 171 -20.64 -11.84 -7.97
C LEU A 171 -22.12 -11.77 -8.37
N LEU A 172 -22.71 -10.57 -8.36
CA LEU A 172 -24.10 -10.35 -8.78
C LEU A 172 -24.29 -10.67 -10.27
N ARG A 173 -23.33 -10.29 -11.13
CA ARG A 173 -23.38 -10.52 -12.57
C ARG A 173 -23.25 -12.00 -12.92
N LYS A 174 -22.43 -12.74 -12.17
CA LYS A 174 -22.16 -14.16 -12.42
C LYS A 174 -23.31 -15.06 -11.96
N GLU A 175 -23.90 -14.77 -10.80
CA GLU A 175 -25.06 -15.52 -10.30
C GLU A 175 -26.35 -15.14 -11.05
N TYR A 176 -26.53 -13.85 -11.37
CA TYR A 176 -27.77 -13.35 -11.97
C TYR A 176 -27.60 -12.93 -13.44
N PRO A 177 -28.16 -13.71 -14.38
CA PRO A 177 -28.05 -13.43 -15.81
C PRO A 177 -28.78 -12.15 -16.20
N LYS A 178 -28.62 -11.71 -17.47
CA LYS A 178 -29.13 -10.43 -18.00
C LYS A 178 -30.63 -10.15 -17.77
N SER A 179 -31.45 -11.17 -17.54
CA SER A 179 -32.86 -10.99 -17.15
C SER A 179 -33.04 -10.24 -15.81
N TYR A 180 -32.00 -10.26 -14.97
CA TYR A 180 -31.94 -9.60 -13.67
C TYR A 180 -30.95 -8.41 -13.66
N LEU A 181 -30.55 -7.92 -14.85
CA LEU A 181 -29.58 -6.83 -15.01
C LEU A 181 -29.88 -5.61 -14.13
N ARG A 182 -31.16 -5.30 -13.91
CA ARG A 182 -31.60 -4.17 -13.07
C ARG A 182 -31.25 -4.32 -11.58
N MET A 183 -30.78 -5.48 -11.13
CA MET A 183 -30.31 -5.70 -9.76
C MET A 183 -28.98 -5.02 -9.49
N TYR A 184 -28.11 -4.89 -10.49
CA TYR A 184 -26.77 -4.32 -10.34
C TYR A 184 -26.44 -3.21 -11.35
N TYR A 185 -27.26 -3.04 -12.39
CA TYR A 185 -27.02 -2.07 -13.46
C TYR A 185 -28.27 -1.23 -13.74
N ILE A 186 -28.07 0.02 -14.15
CA ILE A 186 -29.14 0.95 -14.54
C ILE A 186 -29.02 1.19 -16.05
N PRO A 187 -29.76 0.44 -16.89
CA PRO A 187 -29.66 0.53 -18.35
C PRO A 187 -29.87 1.94 -18.90
N GLU A 188 -30.77 2.69 -18.28
CA GLU A 188 -31.13 4.05 -18.68
C GLU A 188 -29.94 5.02 -18.64
N TYR A 189 -28.98 4.78 -17.75
CA TYR A 189 -27.82 5.66 -17.55
C TYR A 189 -26.49 5.00 -17.94
N GLY A 190 -26.53 3.77 -18.46
CA GLY A 190 -25.33 3.06 -18.86
C GLY A 190 -24.31 2.85 -17.74
N ARG A 191 -24.77 2.68 -16.49
CA ARG A 191 -23.89 2.57 -15.31
C ARG A 191 -24.36 1.52 -14.32
N PHE A 192 -23.42 0.99 -13.53
CA PHE A 192 -23.76 0.17 -12.37
C PHE A 192 -24.48 1.00 -11.30
N ARG A 193 -25.25 0.31 -10.46
CA ARG A 193 -25.82 0.90 -9.24
C ARG A 193 -24.70 1.37 -8.32
N ASN A 194 -25.00 2.32 -7.45
CA ASN A 194 -24.01 2.75 -6.46
C ASN A 194 -23.72 1.64 -5.44
N PHE A 195 -22.59 1.73 -4.76
CA PHE A 195 -22.13 0.70 -3.84
C PHE A 195 -23.16 0.32 -2.75
N SER A 196 -23.88 1.30 -2.19
CA SER A 196 -24.89 1.04 -1.17
C SER A 196 -26.04 0.20 -1.71
N GLU A 197 -26.58 0.56 -2.88
CA GLU A 197 -27.64 -0.21 -3.55
C GLU A 197 -27.18 -1.62 -3.93
N LEU A 198 -25.93 -1.77 -4.38
CA LEU A 198 -25.34 -3.07 -4.70
C LEU A 198 -25.24 -3.95 -3.46
N LEU A 199 -24.77 -3.38 -2.35
CA LEU A 199 -24.58 -4.11 -1.11
C LEU A 199 -25.90 -4.52 -0.46
N GLU A 200 -26.95 -3.69 -0.53
CA GLU A 200 -28.30 -4.07 -0.08
C GLU A 200 -28.83 -5.31 -0.83
N VAL A 201 -28.63 -5.35 -2.15
CA VAL A 201 -29.01 -6.50 -2.97
C VAL A 201 -28.17 -7.72 -2.61
N PHE A 202 -26.85 -7.53 -2.49
CA PHE A 202 -25.92 -8.61 -2.16
C PHE A 202 -26.20 -9.22 -0.79
N GLU A 203 -26.41 -8.40 0.25
CA GLU A 203 -26.78 -8.83 1.59
C GLU A 203 -28.09 -9.61 1.59
N TYR A 204 -29.13 -9.09 0.91
CA TYR A 204 -30.41 -9.78 0.79
C TYR A 204 -30.28 -11.17 0.12
N ARG A 205 -29.30 -11.31 -0.77
CA ARG A 205 -29.04 -12.52 -1.57
C ARG A 205 -27.88 -13.36 -1.10
N LEU A 206 -27.27 -13.03 0.03
CA LEU A 206 -26.04 -13.65 0.52
C LEU A 206 -26.11 -15.19 0.57
N LYS A 207 -27.27 -15.74 0.90
CA LYS A 207 -27.52 -17.20 0.96
C LYS A 207 -27.26 -17.91 -0.36
N ASP A 208 -27.48 -17.23 -1.49
CA ASP A 208 -27.29 -17.80 -2.81
C ASP A 208 -25.78 -18.10 -3.07
N TYR A 209 -24.88 -17.40 -2.37
CA TYR A 209 -23.44 -17.53 -2.52
C TYR A 209 -22.76 -18.49 -1.52
N GLN A 210 -23.48 -18.96 -0.49
CA GLN A 210 -22.93 -19.78 0.60
C GLN A 210 -22.31 -21.10 0.13
N SER A 211 -22.81 -21.65 -0.98
CA SER A 211 -22.27 -22.88 -1.57
C SER A 211 -20.89 -22.70 -2.20
N TYR A 212 -20.52 -21.47 -2.60
CA TYR A 212 -19.25 -21.17 -3.27
C TYR A 212 -18.14 -20.76 -2.31
N SER A 213 -18.45 -20.31 -1.10
CA SER A 213 -17.44 -20.01 -0.07
C SER A 213 -18.07 -19.99 1.32
N ASN A 214 -17.45 -20.70 2.27
CA ASN A 214 -17.89 -20.72 3.68
C ASN A 214 -17.84 -19.34 4.35
N GLY A 215 -17.09 -18.38 3.78
CA GLY A 215 -17.01 -17.01 4.26
C GLY A 215 -18.17 -16.11 3.81
N MET A 216 -19.11 -16.60 2.99
CA MET A 216 -20.29 -15.83 2.54
C MET A 216 -21.34 -15.71 3.65
N ASN A 217 -21.01 -14.96 4.69
CA ASN A 217 -21.79 -14.83 5.92
C ASN A 217 -21.95 -13.35 6.33
N THR A 218 -22.57 -13.11 7.46
CA THR A 218 -22.82 -11.74 7.96
C THR A 218 -21.53 -11.00 8.38
N GLU A 219 -20.45 -11.73 8.66
CA GLU A 219 -19.14 -11.14 8.97
C GLU A 219 -18.58 -10.45 7.72
N LEU A 220 -18.59 -11.13 6.56
CA LEU A 220 -18.25 -10.50 5.28
C LEU A 220 -19.05 -9.21 5.03
N ILE A 221 -20.35 -9.22 5.30
CA ILE A 221 -21.20 -8.03 5.13
C ILE A 221 -20.80 -6.91 6.10
N SER A 222 -20.43 -7.25 7.33
CA SER A 222 -19.93 -6.30 8.32
C SER A 222 -18.62 -5.65 7.86
N ASP A 223 -17.69 -6.43 7.33
CA ASP A 223 -16.39 -5.96 6.85
C ASP A 223 -16.56 -4.98 5.69
N ILE A 224 -17.41 -5.33 4.72
CA ILE A 224 -17.72 -4.45 3.58
C ILE A 224 -18.45 -3.18 4.05
N ASN A 225 -19.34 -3.29 5.03
CA ASN A 225 -20.12 -2.15 5.54
C ASN A 225 -19.26 -1.07 6.21
N ARG A 226 -18.08 -1.39 6.76
CA ARG A 226 -17.16 -0.39 7.31
C ARG A 226 -16.75 0.66 6.26
N PHE A 227 -16.57 0.25 5.01
CA PHE A 227 -16.26 1.13 3.86
C PHE A 227 -17.48 1.88 3.31
N ARG A 228 -18.70 1.47 3.68
CA ARG A 228 -19.94 2.19 3.39
C ARG A 228 -20.21 3.27 4.42
N GLU A 229 -20.12 2.91 5.70
CA GLU A 229 -20.52 3.75 6.83
C GLU A 229 -19.55 4.90 7.07
N SER A 230 -18.24 4.63 7.00
CA SER A 230 -17.22 5.69 7.03
C SER A 230 -17.47 6.70 5.90
N ALA A 231 -17.66 6.27 4.65
CA ALA A 231 -17.94 7.21 3.55
C ALA A 231 -19.24 8.04 3.74
N ASN A 232 -20.28 7.47 4.35
CA ASN A 232 -21.57 8.16 4.57
C ASN A 232 -21.52 9.13 5.76
N SER A 233 -20.77 8.83 6.82
CA SER A 233 -20.48 9.81 7.88
C SER A 233 -19.53 10.90 7.40
N ASP A 234 -18.57 10.53 6.54
CA ASP A 234 -17.43 11.36 6.16
C ASP A 234 -17.71 12.27 4.95
N ALA A 235 -18.73 11.98 4.13
CA ALA A 235 -19.22 12.88 3.08
C ALA A 235 -19.73 14.25 3.60
N HIS A 236 -19.87 14.40 4.92
CA HIS A 236 -20.16 15.67 5.59
C HIS A 236 -18.91 16.41 6.11
N SER A 237 -17.71 15.83 6.01
CA SER A 237 -16.43 16.45 6.41
C SER A 237 -15.42 16.30 5.27
N ILE A 238 -15.31 17.35 4.45
CA ILE A 238 -14.54 17.36 3.17
C ILE A 238 -13.05 17.04 3.32
N VAL A 239 -12.47 17.05 4.52
CA VAL A 239 -11.08 16.64 4.75
C VAL A 239 -10.96 15.95 6.11
N ARG A 240 -10.65 14.66 6.13
CA ARG A 240 -10.08 14.01 7.30
C ARG A 240 -8.79 13.37 6.82
N ASN A 241 -7.69 13.57 7.54
CA ASN A 241 -6.48 12.76 7.40
C ASN A 241 -6.67 11.62 8.40
N PRO A 242 -7.30 10.47 8.02
CA PRO A 242 -7.41 9.36 8.94
C PRO A 242 -6.01 8.94 9.38
N GLU A 243 -5.82 8.69 10.67
CA GLU A 243 -4.52 8.27 11.19
C GLU A 243 -4.18 6.87 10.66
N GLN A 244 -2.90 6.57 10.50
CA GLN A 244 -2.42 5.28 9.95
C GLN A 244 -3.05 4.08 10.67
N GLU A 245 -3.29 4.19 11.97
CA GLU A 245 -3.89 3.15 12.82
C GLU A 245 -5.38 2.92 12.50
N GLU A 246 -6.15 3.98 12.23
CA GLU A 246 -7.56 3.88 11.82
C GLU A 246 -7.70 3.19 10.46
N ILE A 247 -6.73 3.41 9.56
CA ILE A 247 -6.71 2.77 8.25
C ILE A 247 -6.20 1.33 8.35
N LYS A 248 -5.19 1.06 9.17
CA LYS A 248 -4.64 -0.29 9.31
C LYS A 248 -5.69 -1.33 9.66
N ASP A 249 -6.59 -1.02 10.61
CA ASP A 249 -7.69 -1.92 10.99
C ASP A 249 -8.63 -2.22 9.81
N LEU A 250 -8.87 -1.24 8.93
CA LEU A 250 -9.66 -1.44 7.71
C LEU A 250 -8.97 -2.37 6.71
N GLY A 251 -7.64 -2.46 6.72
CA GLY A 251 -6.86 -3.35 5.85
C GLY A 251 -7.20 -4.82 6.08
N GLU A 252 -7.29 -5.25 7.34
CA GLU A 252 -7.65 -6.63 7.69
C GLU A 252 -9.06 -7.00 7.20
N ASP A 253 -10.02 -6.09 7.39
CA ASP A 253 -11.41 -6.26 6.94
C ASP A 253 -11.49 -6.33 5.40
N ALA A 254 -10.78 -5.44 4.70
CA ALA A 254 -10.74 -5.41 3.24
C ALA A 254 -10.12 -6.69 2.67
N GLU A 255 -9.00 -7.14 3.24
CA GLU A 255 -8.30 -8.34 2.80
C GLU A 255 -9.18 -9.57 2.98
N HIS A 256 -9.80 -9.73 4.16
CA HIS A 256 -10.72 -10.82 4.43
C HIS A 256 -11.89 -10.82 3.43
N ALA A 257 -12.55 -9.67 3.26
CA ALA A 257 -13.68 -9.54 2.37
C ALA A 257 -13.33 -9.89 0.92
N ALA A 258 -12.23 -9.34 0.41
CA ALA A 258 -11.77 -9.59 -0.95
C ALA A 258 -11.37 -11.07 -1.16
N LYS A 259 -10.63 -11.68 -0.23
CA LYS A 259 -10.25 -13.12 -0.30
C LYS A 259 -11.49 -14.02 -0.36
N VAL A 260 -12.50 -13.74 0.45
CA VAL A 260 -13.77 -14.49 0.44
C VAL A 260 -14.50 -14.36 -0.90
N MET A 261 -14.59 -13.13 -1.44
CA MET A 261 -15.27 -12.87 -2.70
C MET A 261 -14.54 -13.47 -3.91
N PHE A 262 -13.21 -13.33 -3.99
CA PHE A 262 -12.39 -13.98 -5.03
C PHE A 262 -12.50 -15.50 -4.99
N ARG A 263 -12.57 -16.09 -3.80
CA ARG A 263 -12.76 -17.54 -3.66
C ARG A 263 -14.12 -17.98 -4.20
N ALA A 264 -15.18 -17.24 -3.89
CA ALA A 264 -16.50 -17.55 -4.41
C ALA A 264 -16.56 -17.38 -5.94
N LEU A 265 -16.02 -16.29 -6.48
CA LEU A 265 -15.95 -16.07 -7.93
C LEU A 265 -15.28 -17.23 -8.65
N ARG A 266 -14.15 -17.74 -8.14
CA ARG A 266 -13.45 -18.91 -8.70
C ARG A 266 -14.26 -20.20 -8.65
N ASN A 267 -15.07 -20.39 -7.60
CA ASN A 267 -15.89 -21.60 -7.44
C ASN A 267 -17.22 -21.54 -8.21
N MET A 268 -17.54 -20.40 -8.81
CA MET A 268 -18.69 -20.23 -9.71
C MET A 268 -18.34 -20.50 -11.18
N ASP A 269 -17.06 -20.72 -11.51
CA ASP A 269 -16.59 -21.21 -12.82
C ASP A 269 -16.60 -22.75 -12.88
#